data_AF-A0A932MAX9-F1
#
_entry.id   AF-A0A932MAX9-F1
#
_cell.length_a   1.000
_cell.length_b   1.000
_cell.length_c   1.000
_cell.angle_alpha   90.00
_cell.angle_beta   90.00
_cell.angle_gamma   90.00
#
_symmetry.space_group_name_H-M   'P 1'
#
loop_
_entity.id
_entity.type
_entity.pdbx_description
1 polymer ?
#
loop_
_entity_poly.entity_id
_entity_poly.type
_entity_poly.pdbx_seq_one_letter_code
_entity_poly.pdbx_strand_id
1 'polypeptide(L)'
;MKDRVAKTDEEWKQQLTPEQFHVCRQKGTETAFTGAYWDCKEKGVYQCVCCGTDLFSSETKFDSGTGWPSFWAPAAAENVKTEDDSSH
;
A
#
# COMPACT_ATOMS: atom_id res chain seq x y z
N MET A 1 18.53 0.94 -2.08
CA MET A 1 17.53 0.41 -1.12
C MET A 1 17.35 1.46 -0.04
N LYS A 2 16.14 2.00 0.15
CA LYS A 2 15.86 2.90 1.27
C LYS A 2 15.88 2.10 2.57
N ASP A 3 16.48 2.65 3.62
CA ASP A 3 16.52 2.02 4.94
C ASP A 3 15.09 1.74 5.44
N ARG A 4 14.89 0.54 5.99
CA ARG A 4 13.61 0.19 6.61
C ARG A 4 13.43 1.03 7.87
N VAL A 5 12.28 1.69 7.98
CA VAL A 5 11.90 2.41 9.20
C VAL A 5 11.77 1.41 10.35
N ALA A 6 12.70 1.50 11.30
CA ALA A 6 12.68 0.68 12.51
C ALA A 6 11.84 1.38 13.58
N LYS A 7 10.68 0.81 13.88
CA LYS A 7 9.78 1.21 14.97
C LYS A 7 9.15 -0.06 15.57
N THR A 8 8.81 0.01 16.84
CA THR A 8 8.06 -1.01 17.56
C THR A 8 6.60 -1.07 17.10
N ASP A 9 5.92 -2.18 17.38
CA ASP A 9 4.51 -2.33 17.03
C ASP A 9 3.64 -1.31 17.78
N GLU A 10 3.95 -0.97 19.04
CA GLU A 10 3.29 0.09 19.79
C GLU A 10 3.43 1.46 19.13
N GLU A 11 4.61 1.83 18.64
CA GLU A 11 4.81 3.09 17.91
C GLU A 11 4.03 3.12 16.60
N TRP A 12 3.91 1.99 15.90
CA TRP A 12 3.10 1.89 14.69
C TRP A 12 1.60 1.98 14.99
N LYS A 13 1.11 1.33 16.04
CA LYS A 13 -0.31 1.42 16.48
C LYS A 13 -0.71 2.84 16.86
N GLN A 14 0.24 3.68 17.28
CA GLN A 14 -0.01 5.10 17.55
C GLN A 14 -0.07 5.98 16.29
N GLN A 15 0.56 5.56 15.19
CA GLN A 15 0.65 6.34 13.95
C GLN A 15 -0.33 5.88 12.87
N LEU A 16 -0.64 4.58 12.85
CA LEU A 16 -1.50 3.96 11.84
C LEU A 16 -2.90 3.74 12.41
N THR A 17 -3.91 3.79 11.55
CA THR A 17 -5.23 3.29 11.92
C THR A 17 -5.16 1.77 12.17
N PRO A 18 -6.11 1.18 12.92
CA PRO A 18 -6.14 -0.26 13.13
C PRO A 18 -6.10 -1.08 11.83
N GLU A 19 -6.80 -0.62 10.79
CA GLU A 19 -6.82 -1.25 9.46
C GLU A 19 -5.46 -1.13 8.75
N GLN A 20 -4.86 0.06 8.74
CA GLN A 20 -3.53 0.26 8.16
C GLN A 20 -2.46 -0.58 8.88
N PHE A 21 -2.53 -0.69 10.21
CA PHE A 21 -1.64 -1.55 10.97
C PHE A 21 -1.85 -3.02 10.59
N HIS A 22 -3.10 -3.49 10.53
CA HIS A 22 -3.42 -4.85 10.14
C HIS A 22 -2.87 -5.20 8.74
N VAL A 23 -3.13 -4.35 7.75
CA VAL A 23 -2.65 -4.56 6.37
C VAL A 23 -1.13 -4.46 6.28
N CYS A 24 -0.53 -3.36 6.74
CA CYS A 24 0.90 -3.09 6.52
C CYS A 24 1.84 -3.89 7.44
N ARG A 25 1.41 -4.29 8.64
CA ARG A 25 2.26 -4.95 9.65
C ARG A 25 1.91 -6.42 9.85
N GLN A 26 0.64 -6.78 9.74
CA GLN A 26 0.19 -8.17 9.94
C GLN A 26 -0.06 -8.92 8.63
N LYS A 27 0.24 -8.29 7.48
CA LYS A 27 -0.04 -8.84 6.14
C LYS A 27 -1.52 -9.19 5.93
N GLY A 28 -2.41 -8.42 6.55
CA GLY A 28 -3.84 -8.53 6.32
C GLY A 28 -4.25 -7.96 4.96
N THR A 29 -5.50 -8.21 4.58
CA THR A 29 -6.12 -7.69 3.36
C THR A 29 -7.40 -6.95 3.75
N GLU A 30 -7.55 -5.70 3.31
CA GLU A 30 -8.79 -4.93 3.53
C GLU A 30 -9.97 -5.57 2.76
N THR A 31 -11.20 -5.31 3.19
CA THR A 31 -12.37 -5.80 2.48
C THR A 31 -12.45 -5.17 1.08
N ALA A 32 -12.87 -5.94 0.08
CA ALA A 32 -13.06 -5.42 -1.27
C ALA A 32 -14.05 -4.24 -1.26
N PHE A 33 -13.76 -3.19 -2.03
CA PHE A 33 -14.59 -1.99 -2.20
C PHE A 33 -14.78 -1.15 -0.92
N THR A 34 -13.95 -1.32 0.11
CA THR A 34 -14.01 -0.50 1.33
C THR A 34 -12.83 0.47 1.48
N GLY A 35 -11.68 0.19 0.85
CA GLY A 35 -10.48 1.01 0.96
C GLY A 35 -10.65 2.42 0.37
N ALA A 36 -10.20 3.47 1.07
CA ALA A 36 -10.42 4.86 0.65
C ALA A 36 -9.98 5.20 -0.79
N TYR A 37 -9.04 4.42 -1.36
CA TYR A 37 -8.44 4.67 -2.66
C TYR A 37 -8.90 3.72 -3.78
N TRP A 38 -9.84 2.78 -3.53
CA TRP A 38 -10.24 1.81 -4.54
C TRP A 38 -10.84 2.52 -5.79
N ASP A 39 -11.78 3.44 -5.61
CA ASP A 39 -12.39 4.25 -6.70
C ASP A 39 -11.78 5.65 -6.83
N CYS A 40 -10.65 5.93 -6.18
CA CYS A 40 -10.01 7.24 -6.31
C CYS A 40 -9.43 7.41 -7.72
N LYS A 41 -9.80 8.51 -8.39
CA LYS A 41 -9.33 8.91 -9.74
C LYS A 41 -8.59 10.24 -9.74
N GLU A 42 -8.25 10.73 -8.55
CA GLU A 42 -7.50 11.98 -8.41
C GLU A 42 -6.06 11.82 -8.91
N LYS A 43 -5.52 12.89 -9.49
CA LYS A 43 -4.13 12.91 -9.94
C LYS A 43 -3.20 13.10 -8.76
N GLY A 44 -2.19 12.24 -8.64
CA GLY A 44 -1.24 12.29 -7.54
C GLY A 44 -0.34 11.07 -7.46
N VAL A 45 0.34 10.94 -6.32
CA VAL A 45 1.26 9.85 -6.03
C VAL A 45 0.78 9.10 -4.79
N TYR A 46 0.73 7.78 -4.88
CA TYR A 46 0.42 6.89 -3.78
C TYR A 46 1.68 6.60 -3.00
N GLN A 47 1.72 7.08 -1.76
CA GLN A 47 2.87 6.93 -0.87
C GLN A 47 2.64 5.82 0.15
N CYS A 48 3.72 5.15 0.55
CA CYS A 48 3.69 4.20 1.65
C CYS A 48 3.28 4.92 2.94
N VAL A 49 2.16 4.51 3.55
CA VAL A 49 1.69 5.10 4.81
C VAL A 49 2.69 4.95 5.96
N CYS A 50 3.59 3.96 5.91
CA CYS A 50 4.59 3.74 6.94
C CYS A 50 5.81 4.68 6.79
N CYS A 51 6.37 4.81 5.58
CA CYS A 51 7.66 5.49 5.37
C CYS A 51 7.62 6.69 4.42
N GLY A 52 6.45 7.03 3.87
CA GLY A 52 6.28 8.16 2.95
C GLY A 52 6.96 7.99 1.59
N THR A 53 7.42 6.78 1.25
CA THR A 53 8.04 6.54 -0.07
C THR A 53 6.98 6.44 -1.16
N ASP A 54 7.22 7.12 -2.27
CA ASP A 54 6.39 7.06 -3.48
C ASP A 54 6.37 5.63 -4.06
N LEU A 55 5.21 4.99 -4.04
CA LEU A 55 5.04 3.61 -4.52
C LEU A 55 4.46 3.57 -5.92
N PHE A 56 3.39 4.31 -6.18
CA PHE A 56 2.66 4.28 -7.45
C PHE A 56 2.21 5.67 -7.88
N SER A 57 2.04 5.88 -9.18
CA SER A 57 1.47 7.11 -9.75
C SER A 57 0.00 6.87 -10.10
N SER A 58 -0.85 7.90 -9.96
CA SER A 58 -2.22 7.86 -10.50
C SER A 58 -2.25 7.60 -12.00
N GLU A 59 -1.18 7.95 -12.74
CA GLU A 59 -1.06 7.70 -14.18
C GLU A 59 -0.97 6.20 -14.52
N THR A 60 -0.47 5.40 -13.58
CA THR A 60 -0.37 3.95 -13.74
C THR A 60 -1.55 3.22 -13.09
N LYS A 61 -2.49 3.94 -12.47
CA LYS A 61 -3.71 3.40 -11.90
C LYS A 61 -4.72 3.07 -13.00
N PHE A 62 -5.37 1.93 -12.86
CA PHE A 62 -6.49 1.54 -13.73
C PHE A 62 -7.61 0.90 -12.90
N ASP A 63 -8.80 0.87 -13.47
CA ASP A 63 -9.94 0.18 -12.88
C ASP A 63 -9.94 -1.28 -13.35
N SER A 64 -9.65 -2.19 -12.41
CA SER A 64 -9.63 -3.63 -12.64
C SER A 64 -10.94 -4.31 -12.25
N GLY A 65 -11.86 -3.59 -11.58
CA GLY A 65 -13.06 -4.18 -11.01
C GLY A 65 -12.83 -5.16 -9.85
N THR A 66 -11.61 -5.25 -9.30
CA THR A 66 -11.29 -6.24 -8.25
C THR A 66 -11.71 -5.80 -6.85
N GLY A 67 -11.95 -4.50 -6.64
CA GLY A 67 -12.27 -3.92 -5.34
C GLY A 67 -11.07 -3.35 -4.57
N TRP A 68 -9.86 -3.39 -5.15
CA TRP A 68 -8.66 -2.75 -4.60
C TRP A 68 -7.95 -1.87 -5.64
N PRO A 69 -7.17 -0.86 -5.22
CA PRO A 69 -6.37 -0.05 -6.12
C PRO A 69 -5.43 -0.92 -6.97
N SER A 70 -5.53 -0.80 -8.29
CA SER A 70 -4.75 -1.59 -9.24
C SER A 70 -3.85 -0.70 -10.08
N PHE A 71 -2.57 -1.09 -10.20
CA PHE A 71 -1.53 -0.34 -10.92
C PHE A 71 -0.73 -1.28 -11.81
N TRP A 72 -0.38 -0.83 -13.02
CA TRP A 72 0.41 -1.65 -13.94
C TRP A 72 1.93 -1.43 -13.82
N ALA A 73 2.38 -0.35 -13.17
CA ALA A 73 3.80 -0.12 -12.85
C ALA A 73 3.99 0.69 -11.56
N PRO A 74 5.06 0.39 -10.78
CA PRO A 74 5.48 1.22 -9.66
C PRO A 74 6.12 2.53 -10.12
N ALA A 75 6.18 3.51 -9.22
CA ALA A 75 6.88 4.79 -9.45
C ALA A 75 8.40 4.59 -9.63
N ALA A 76 8.99 3.62 -8.91
CA ALA A 76 10.35 3.16 -9.11
C ALA A 76 10.48 1.68 -8.72
N ALA A 77 11.26 0.91 -9.48
CA ALA A 77 11.42 -0.53 -9.25
C ALA A 77 12.06 -0.84 -7.88
N GLU A 78 12.95 0.01 -7.37
CA GLU A 78 13.55 -0.18 -6.04
C GLU A 78 12.61 0.09 -4.86
N ASN A 79 11.44 0.72 -5.08
CA ASN A 79 10.50 1.07 -4.01
C ASN A 79 9.54 -0.07 -3.68
N VAL A 80 9.40 -1.06 -4.57
CA VAL A 80 8.50 -2.21 -4.40
C VAL A 80 9.30 -3.50 -4.53
N LYS A 81 9.28 -4.33 -3.50
CA LYS A 81 9.84 -5.68 -3.54
C LYS A 81 8.73 -6.69 -3.89
N THR A 82 9.01 -7.58 -4.82
CA THR A 82 8.14 -8.72 -5.16
C THR A 82 8.64 -9.99 -4.48
N GLU A 83 7.73 -10.78 -3.92
CA GLU A 83 7.99 -12.08 -3.30
C GLU A 83 6.84 -13.03 -3.68
N ASP A 84 7.15 -14.30 -3.93
CA ASP A 84 6.13 -15.31 -4.20
C ASP A 84 5.37 -15.67 -2.91
N ASP A 85 4.04 -15.68 -2.99
CA ASP A 85 3.15 -16.09 -1.92
C ASP A 85 2.29 -17.27 -2.37
N SER A 86 2.34 -18.37 -1.59
CA SER A 86 1.58 -19.59 -1.84
C SER A 86 0.51 -19.85 -0.78
N SER A 87 0.12 -18.83 -0.02
CA SER A 87 -1.04 -18.89 0.88
C SER A 87 -2.36 -18.88 0.10
N HIS A 88 -3.43 -19.41 0.72
CA HIS A 88 -4.78 -19.52 0.15
C HIS A 88 -5.79 -18.80 1.03
#